data_AF-A0A252EA58-F1
#
_entry.id   AF-A0A252EA58-F1
#
_cell.length_a   1.000
_cell.length_b   1.000
_cell.length_c   1.000
_cell.angle_alpha   90.00
_cell.angle_beta   90.00
_cell.angle_gamma   90.00
#
_symmetry.space_group_name_H-M   'P 1'
#
loop_
_entity.id
_entity.type
_entity.pdbx_description
1 polymer ?
#
loop_
_entity_poly.entity_id
_entity_poly.type
_entity_poly.pdbx_seq_one_letter_code
_entity_poly.pdbx_strand_id
1 'polypeptide(L)'
;MPILLNDFNGDSLLTVIENQVRLASSNNNFDWIFYAMTCYFKQEATEKLAKKINDILGNKLFGFHILIDKDEWFKESLNDKLYLENLSNITKLSIDDISLIPISAKNNKLFHSKSYALIHSSDKNIDNYKGFAFVTSGNLTNAGLEKNIEIGHIVYDNDSLRNFTDIFFYLKENYTLSEEDLAEQKEFMLAFNLLSNGSFYHQWQQQHQIDLKFRLKLSAEEKKRRRNKTNRPEIDLGYDIDQETESFSRDPINIELFFNKFPKPIPDKFLGTYSIDTLLGKWVPNKISELIEAELNNTTNIYIQIFKENITQNMDTYLKELKSDIDYLKARDIIDWNDEHNRNAIPKWEKRVTQIYQDQNLIKLLLWKYEKIPVVINSIEERTLILTLYQRLKNLYNPSIKRNGVGKILSENEHDNLNKYFNEFFKEIVNKAEEELKNNKLSDLYKPDNKRKNFCAIVNPGNQIVTGVFIRLIFYPDRGFTYKTSENSEEKFCPIENLVTFKIINS
;
A
#
# COMPACT_ATOMS: atom_id res chain seq x y z
N MET A 1 -46.84 0.99 18.09
CA MET A 1 -45.88 1.55 19.06
C MET A 1 -44.48 1.14 18.63
N PRO A 2 -43.47 2.03 18.66
CA PRO A 2 -42.09 1.65 18.40
C PRO A 2 -41.56 0.72 19.50
N ILE A 3 -40.70 -0.21 19.13
CA ILE A 3 -40.04 -1.20 19.98
C ILE A 3 -38.57 -0.81 20.08
N LEU A 4 -38.05 -0.71 21.29
CA LEU A 4 -36.61 -0.61 21.53
C LEU A 4 -36.01 -2.02 21.51
N LEU A 5 -34.97 -2.22 20.71
CA LEU A 5 -34.36 -3.51 20.43
C LEU A 5 -32.89 -3.50 20.86
N ASN A 6 -32.36 -4.68 21.20
CA ASN A 6 -30.95 -4.87 21.58
C ASN A 6 -30.50 -3.98 22.77
N ASP A 7 -31.42 -3.53 23.62
CA ASP A 7 -31.09 -2.86 24.89
C ASP A 7 -30.71 -3.91 25.94
N PHE A 8 -30.06 -3.50 27.04
CA PHE A 8 -29.57 -4.38 28.11
C PHE A 8 -30.62 -5.34 28.67
N ASN A 9 -31.90 -4.98 28.62
CA ASN A 9 -33.03 -5.79 29.09
C ASN A 9 -34.06 -6.10 27.98
N GLY A 10 -33.80 -5.72 26.73
CA GLY A 10 -34.73 -5.87 25.61
C GLY A 10 -34.42 -7.08 24.74
N ASP A 11 -35.43 -7.58 24.02
CA ASP A 11 -35.20 -8.61 23.00
C ASP A 11 -34.33 -8.06 21.87
N SER A 12 -33.49 -8.92 21.30
CA SER A 12 -32.72 -8.57 20.12
C SER A 12 -33.61 -8.44 18.88
N LEU A 13 -33.18 -7.69 17.86
CA LEU A 13 -33.89 -7.65 16.57
C LEU A 13 -34.06 -9.06 15.99
N LEU A 14 -33.04 -9.91 16.08
CA LEU A 14 -33.12 -11.30 15.67
C LEU A 14 -34.18 -12.08 16.46
N THR A 15 -34.21 -11.93 17.79
CA THR A 15 -35.19 -12.58 18.67
C THR A 15 -36.62 -12.12 18.36
N VAL A 16 -36.82 -10.83 18.11
CA VAL A 16 -38.13 -10.29 17.74
C VAL A 16 -38.59 -10.86 16.40
N ILE A 17 -37.73 -10.89 15.38
CA ILE A 17 -38.06 -11.52 14.09
C ILE A 17 -38.39 -13.00 14.30
N GLU A 18 -37.57 -13.73 15.06
CA GLU A 18 -37.80 -15.15 15.39
C GLU A 18 -39.19 -15.37 16.01
N ASN A 19 -39.56 -14.55 17.00
CA ASN A 19 -40.86 -14.61 17.66
C ASN A 19 -42.01 -14.34 16.68
N GLN A 20 -41.88 -13.36 15.78
CA GLN A 20 -42.91 -13.10 14.76
C GLN A 20 -43.05 -14.24 13.76
N VAL A 21 -41.94 -14.87 13.36
CA VAL A 21 -41.96 -16.04 12.48
C VAL A 21 -42.66 -17.22 13.17
N ARG A 22 -42.42 -17.45 14.48
CA ARG A 22 -43.15 -18.48 15.26
C ARG A 22 -44.65 -18.20 15.37
N LEU A 23 -45.03 -16.94 15.54
CA LEU A 23 -46.43 -16.55 15.57
C LEU A 23 -47.10 -16.82 14.21
N ALA A 24 -46.44 -16.48 13.11
CA ALA A 24 -46.93 -16.75 11.76
C ALA A 24 -47.01 -18.26 11.46
N SER A 25 -46.01 -19.05 11.90
CA SER A 25 -45.93 -20.49 11.63
C SER A 25 -47.04 -21.31 12.30
N SER A 26 -47.66 -20.77 13.35
CA SER A 26 -48.81 -21.38 14.04
C SER A 26 -50.02 -21.59 13.12
N ASN A 27 -50.08 -20.89 11.99
CA ASN A 27 -51.09 -21.06 10.97
C ASN A 27 -50.62 -22.05 9.89
N ASN A 28 -51.09 -23.30 9.97
CA ASN A 28 -50.58 -24.41 9.14
C ASN A 28 -50.95 -24.37 7.66
N ASN A 29 -51.78 -23.43 7.23
CA ASN A 29 -52.35 -23.41 5.87
C ASN A 29 -51.60 -22.49 4.90
N PHE A 30 -50.45 -21.95 5.32
CA PHE A 30 -49.77 -20.89 4.59
C PHE A 30 -48.32 -21.24 4.29
N ASP A 31 -47.97 -21.01 3.03
CA ASP A 31 -46.61 -20.99 2.51
C ASP A 31 -46.08 -19.57 2.63
N TRP A 32 -44.83 -19.39 3.02
CA TRP A 32 -44.29 -18.10 3.43
C TRP A 32 -43.08 -17.71 2.60
N ILE A 33 -43.02 -16.43 2.23
CA ILE A 33 -41.86 -15.82 1.59
C ILE A 33 -41.26 -14.79 2.53
N PHE A 34 -39.96 -14.86 2.73
CA PHE A 34 -39.21 -13.88 3.49
C PHE A 34 -38.64 -12.80 2.57
N TYR A 35 -38.82 -11.55 2.97
CA TYR A 35 -38.30 -10.38 2.29
C TYR A 35 -37.44 -9.53 3.24
N ALA A 36 -36.34 -8.98 2.74
CA ALA A 36 -35.57 -7.97 3.47
C ALA A 36 -35.08 -6.85 2.56
N MET A 37 -34.96 -5.65 3.12
CA MET A 37 -34.30 -4.49 2.50
C MET A 37 -33.26 -3.99 3.49
N THR A 38 -32.00 -3.85 3.09
CA THR A 38 -30.93 -3.45 4.02
C THR A 38 -29.86 -2.59 3.34
N CYS A 39 -29.36 -1.59 4.08
CA CYS A 39 -28.30 -0.73 3.59
C CYS A 39 -26.89 -1.20 3.96
N TYR A 40 -26.77 -2.09 4.96
CA TYR A 40 -25.54 -2.82 5.29
C TYR A 40 -25.84 -4.31 5.41
N PHE A 41 -24.90 -5.13 4.96
CA PHE A 41 -25.09 -6.57 4.83
C PHE A 41 -23.82 -7.31 5.25
N LYS A 42 -23.99 -8.45 5.92
CA LYS A 42 -22.93 -9.43 6.17
C LYS A 42 -23.44 -10.83 5.87
N GLN A 43 -22.61 -11.63 5.19
CA GLN A 43 -22.98 -12.99 4.80
C GLN A 43 -23.36 -13.86 6.01
N GLU A 44 -22.52 -13.87 7.05
CA GLU A 44 -22.74 -14.65 8.27
C GLU A 44 -24.04 -14.29 9.00
N ALA A 45 -24.37 -12.99 9.05
CA ALA A 45 -25.59 -12.51 9.72
C ALA A 45 -26.85 -12.98 8.97
N THR A 46 -26.78 -12.97 7.64
CA THR A 46 -27.84 -13.44 6.76
C THR A 46 -28.02 -14.95 6.86
N GLU A 47 -26.93 -15.71 6.85
CA GLU A 47 -26.96 -17.17 7.06
C GLU A 47 -27.60 -17.52 8.41
N LYS A 48 -27.22 -16.79 9.47
CA LYS A 48 -27.79 -16.95 10.81
C LYS A 48 -29.29 -16.69 10.82
N LEU A 49 -29.74 -15.60 10.19
CA LEU A 49 -31.17 -15.27 10.09
C LEU A 49 -31.93 -16.29 9.25
N ALA A 50 -31.40 -16.67 8.08
CA ALA A 50 -31.98 -17.66 7.18
C ALA A 50 -32.17 -19.01 7.88
N LYS A 51 -31.14 -19.46 8.64
CA LYS A 51 -31.22 -20.67 9.45
C LYS A 51 -32.34 -20.59 10.48
N LYS A 52 -32.45 -19.49 11.22
CA LYS A 52 -33.50 -19.29 12.23
C LYS A 52 -34.90 -19.35 11.63
N ILE A 53 -35.11 -18.73 10.48
CA ILE A 53 -36.40 -18.74 9.78
C ILE A 53 -36.73 -20.16 9.31
N ASN A 54 -35.77 -20.85 8.68
CA ASN A 54 -35.97 -22.21 8.20
C ASN A 54 -36.18 -23.22 9.35
N ASP A 55 -35.47 -23.08 10.47
CA ASP A 55 -35.66 -23.94 11.65
C ASP A 55 -37.11 -23.87 12.20
N ILE A 56 -37.83 -22.76 11.94
CA ILE A 56 -39.22 -22.57 12.37
C ILE A 56 -40.22 -23.00 11.28
N LEU A 57 -40.00 -22.58 10.03
CA LEU A 57 -40.96 -22.77 8.94
C LEU A 57 -40.77 -24.11 8.21
N GLY A 58 -39.55 -24.64 8.18
CA GLY A 58 -39.17 -25.83 7.43
C GLY A 58 -39.64 -25.77 5.98
N ASN A 59 -40.39 -26.79 5.56
CA ASN A 59 -40.95 -26.91 4.22
C ASN A 59 -42.02 -25.87 3.86
N LYS A 60 -42.40 -24.97 4.78
CA LYS A 60 -43.32 -23.85 4.51
C LYS A 60 -42.60 -22.56 4.11
N LEU A 61 -41.27 -22.52 4.15
CA LEU A 61 -40.52 -21.43 3.54
C LEU A 61 -40.45 -21.70 2.04
N PHE A 62 -40.94 -20.77 1.22
CA PHE A 62 -41.02 -20.88 -0.24
C PHE A 62 -40.16 -19.86 -0.98
N GLY A 63 -39.64 -18.85 -0.30
CA GLY A 63 -38.76 -17.87 -0.92
C GLY A 63 -37.99 -17.04 0.10
N PHE A 64 -36.81 -16.58 -0.31
CA PHE A 64 -35.91 -15.78 0.51
C PHE A 64 -35.25 -14.68 -0.33
N HIS A 65 -35.81 -13.47 -0.26
CA HIS A 65 -35.44 -12.37 -1.15
C HIS A 65 -34.93 -11.16 -0.38
N ILE A 66 -33.76 -10.64 -0.76
CA ILE A 66 -33.12 -9.51 -0.10
C ILE A 66 -32.73 -8.46 -1.14
N LEU A 67 -33.13 -7.21 -0.90
CA LEU A 67 -32.59 -6.02 -1.57
C LEU A 67 -31.46 -5.43 -0.73
N ILE A 68 -30.31 -5.21 -1.33
CA ILE A 68 -29.08 -4.80 -0.66
C ILE A 68 -28.56 -3.54 -1.34
N ASP A 69 -28.00 -2.60 -0.57
CA ASP A 69 -27.26 -1.50 -1.19
C ASP A 69 -26.13 -2.05 -2.08
N LYS A 70 -26.00 -1.50 -3.29
CA LYS A 70 -25.02 -2.02 -4.26
C LYS A 70 -23.60 -2.06 -3.70
N ASP A 71 -23.15 -1.02 -2.99
CA ASP A 71 -21.75 -0.91 -2.57
C ASP A 71 -21.45 -1.90 -1.44
N GLU A 72 -22.44 -2.17 -0.59
CA GLU A 72 -22.35 -3.21 0.45
C GLU A 72 -22.44 -4.63 -0.11
N TRP A 73 -23.26 -4.85 -1.15
CA TRP A 73 -23.24 -6.12 -1.88
C TRP A 73 -21.83 -6.43 -2.39
N PHE A 74 -21.21 -5.50 -3.13
CA PHE A 74 -19.89 -5.77 -3.73
C PHE A 74 -18.73 -5.88 -2.73
N LYS A 75 -18.86 -5.37 -1.50
CA LYS A 75 -17.88 -5.61 -0.43
C LYS A 75 -17.86 -7.07 0.00
N GLU A 76 -19.00 -7.75 -0.05
CA GLU A 76 -19.17 -9.12 0.43
C GLU A 76 -19.19 -10.15 -0.72
N SER A 77 -19.55 -9.75 -1.94
CA SER A 77 -19.90 -10.62 -3.07
C SER A 77 -18.69 -11.16 -3.87
N LEU A 78 -17.71 -11.77 -3.19
CA LEU A 78 -16.53 -12.35 -3.86
C LEU A 78 -16.78 -13.74 -4.48
N ASN A 79 -17.88 -14.43 -4.13
CA ASN A 79 -18.29 -15.69 -4.75
C ASN A 79 -19.81 -15.92 -4.62
N ASP A 80 -20.58 -15.19 -5.41
CA ASP A 80 -22.06 -15.16 -5.35
C ASP A 80 -22.68 -16.56 -5.46
N LYS A 81 -22.11 -17.43 -6.31
CA LYS A 81 -22.63 -18.76 -6.55
C LYS A 81 -22.49 -19.67 -5.34
N LEU A 82 -21.29 -19.74 -4.75
CA LEU A 82 -21.07 -20.56 -3.55
C LEU A 82 -21.92 -20.06 -2.37
N TYR A 83 -22.09 -18.74 -2.27
CA TYR A 83 -22.91 -18.16 -1.21
C TYR A 83 -24.41 -18.47 -1.38
N LEU A 84 -24.94 -18.38 -2.61
CA LEU A 84 -26.31 -18.80 -2.92
C LEU A 84 -26.52 -20.30 -2.71
N GLU A 85 -25.54 -21.15 -3.08
CA GLU A 85 -25.55 -22.59 -2.77
C GLU A 85 -25.58 -22.84 -1.26
N ASN A 86 -24.82 -22.08 -0.47
CA ASN A 86 -24.85 -22.18 0.99
C ASN A 86 -26.22 -21.78 1.56
N LEU A 87 -26.81 -20.68 1.10
CA LEU A 87 -28.15 -20.27 1.50
C LEU A 87 -29.22 -21.28 1.09
N SER A 88 -29.13 -21.87 -0.11
CA SER A 88 -30.00 -22.97 -0.55
C SER A 88 -29.88 -24.18 0.38
N ASN A 89 -28.65 -24.54 0.77
CA ASN A 89 -28.43 -25.62 1.73
C ASN A 89 -28.99 -25.34 3.13
N ILE A 90 -28.92 -24.08 3.60
CA ILE A 90 -29.44 -23.65 4.90
C ILE A 90 -30.96 -23.60 4.90
N THR A 91 -31.57 -23.01 3.87
CA THR A 91 -33.01 -22.77 3.76
C THR A 91 -33.79 -23.94 3.17
N LYS A 92 -33.11 -24.91 2.54
CA LYS A 92 -33.70 -26.02 1.78
C LYS A 92 -34.54 -25.58 0.57
N LEU A 93 -34.39 -24.33 0.15
CA LEU A 93 -35.01 -23.76 -1.05
C LEU A 93 -34.21 -24.10 -2.31
N SER A 94 -34.87 -24.08 -3.47
CA SER A 94 -34.15 -24.01 -4.74
C SER A 94 -33.36 -22.70 -4.81
N ILE A 95 -32.27 -22.67 -5.58
CA ILE A 95 -31.53 -21.43 -5.85
C ILE A 95 -32.45 -20.39 -6.51
N ASP A 96 -33.41 -20.83 -7.34
CA ASP A 96 -34.36 -19.94 -8.04
C ASP A 96 -35.32 -19.21 -7.07
N ASP A 97 -35.52 -19.76 -5.86
CA ASP A 97 -36.38 -19.19 -4.81
C ASP A 97 -35.59 -18.27 -3.87
N ILE A 98 -34.29 -18.09 -4.10
CA ILE A 98 -33.41 -17.22 -3.32
C ILE A 98 -32.93 -16.10 -4.23
N SER A 99 -33.11 -14.85 -3.81
CA SER A 99 -32.56 -13.72 -4.57
C SER A 99 -31.89 -12.70 -3.66
N LEU A 100 -30.64 -12.38 -3.95
CA LEU A 100 -29.90 -11.28 -3.33
C LEU A 100 -29.65 -10.24 -4.41
N ILE A 101 -30.29 -9.08 -4.30
CA ILE A 101 -30.42 -8.15 -5.40
C ILE A 101 -29.79 -6.81 -4.99
N PRO A 102 -28.69 -6.39 -5.61
CA PRO A 102 -28.11 -5.07 -5.37
C PRO A 102 -28.99 -3.98 -5.97
N ILE A 103 -29.25 -2.94 -5.18
CA ILE A 103 -30.06 -1.77 -5.51
C ILE A 103 -29.15 -0.55 -5.61
N SER A 104 -29.28 0.17 -6.72
CA SER A 104 -28.59 1.44 -6.96
C SER A 104 -29.60 2.58 -6.92
N ALA A 105 -29.68 3.30 -5.80
CA ALA A 105 -30.54 4.48 -5.74
C ALA A 105 -30.07 5.56 -6.74
N LYS A 106 -31.02 6.36 -7.25
CA LYS A 106 -30.73 7.48 -8.17
C LYS A 106 -29.64 8.40 -7.61
N ASN A 107 -28.75 8.85 -8.48
CA ASN A 107 -27.62 9.74 -8.18
C ASN A 107 -26.58 9.16 -7.21
N ASN A 108 -26.35 7.84 -7.23
CA ASN A 108 -25.37 7.16 -6.37
C ASN A 108 -25.56 7.45 -4.88
N LYS A 109 -26.80 7.68 -4.44
CA LYS A 109 -27.11 7.81 -3.01
C LYS A 109 -27.16 6.43 -2.37
N LEU A 110 -26.83 6.38 -1.08
CA LEU A 110 -26.97 5.19 -0.26
C LEU A 110 -28.44 4.73 -0.22
N PHE A 111 -28.70 3.46 -0.54
CA PHE A 111 -29.99 2.83 -0.33
C PHE A 111 -30.18 2.56 1.17
N HIS A 112 -30.67 3.55 1.93
CA HIS A 112 -30.66 3.52 3.40
C HIS A 112 -31.83 2.75 4.06
N SER A 113 -32.54 1.88 3.32
CA SER A 113 -33.69 1.13 3.84
C SER A 113 -33.26 -0.03 4.74
N LYS A 114 -34.09 -0.34 5.75
CA LYS A 114 -33.88 -1.41 6.74
C LYS A 114 -35.23 -1.96 7.17
N SER A 115 -35.59 -3.12 6.64
CA SER A 115 -36.87 -3.75 6.93
C SER A 115 -36.87 -5.23 6.62
N TYR A 116 -37.69 -5.98 7.34
CA TYR A 116 -37.83 -7.43 7.23
C TYR A 116 -39.31 -7.80 7.20
N ALA A 117 -39.72 -8.73 6.35
CA ALA A 117 -41.11 -9.15 6.28
C ALA A 117 -41.20 -10.66 6.04
N LEU A 118 -42.25 -11.26 6.59
CA LEU A 118 -42.69 -12.61 6.25
C LEU A 118 -44.12 -12.48 5.74
N ILE A 119 -44.33 -12.82 4.48
CA ILE A 119 -45.61 -12.62 3.79
C ILE A 119 -46.06 -13.94 3.18
N HIS A 120 -47.35 -14.25 3.33
CA HIS A 120 -47.95 -15.45 2.78
C HIS A 120 -47.92 -15.45 1.25
N SER A 121 -47.42 -16.54 0.66
CA SER A 121 -47.44 -16.85 -0.77
C SER A 121 -48.85 -17.30 -1.18
N SER A 122 -49.66 -16.40 -1.74
CA SER A 122 -50.94 -16.78 -2.36
C SER A 122 -50.91 -16.47 -3.85
N ASP A 123 -50.99 -17.51 -4.67
CA ASP A 123 -51.00 -17.43 -6.13
C ASP A 123 -52.23 -16.73 -6.73
N LYS A 124 -53.27 -16.39 -5.94
CA LYS A 124 -54.61 -16.12 -6.52
C LYS A 124 -55.44 -14.98 -5.93
N ASN A 125 -54.99 -14.25 -4.90
CA ASN A 125 -55.73 -13.08 -4.41
C ASN A 125 -54.77 -11.96 -3.96
N ILE A 126 -54.70 -10.90 -4.77
CA ILE A 126 -53.93 -9.68 -4.51
C ILE A 126 -54.46 -8.91 -3.28
N ASP A 127 -55.66 -9.23 -2.77
CA ASP A 127 -56.34 -8.42 -1.76
C ASP A 127 -56.24 -8.94 -0.32
N ASN A 128 -55.49 -10.02 -0.04
CA ASN A 128 -55.43 -10.60 1.32
C ASN A 128 -54.02 -11.02 1.74
N TYR A 129 -53.15 -10.03 1.93
CA TYR A 129 -51.82 -10.20 2.52
C TYR A 129 -51.94 -10.60 3.99
N LYS A 130 -51.18 -11.64 4.37
CA LYS A 130 -51.05 -12.12 5.75
C LYS A 130 -49.59 -12.24 6.11
N GLY A 131 -49.28 -11.97 7.37
CA GLY A 131 -47.92 -12.05 7.91
C GLY A 131 -47.56 -10.81 8.72
N PHE A 132 -46.31 -10.40 8.63
CA PHE A 132 -45.83 -9.19 9.28
C PHE A 132 -44.77 -8.50 8.42
N ALA A 133 -44.65 -7.18 8.59
CA ALA A 133 -43.50 -6.41 8.15
C ALA A 133 -42.94 -5.62 9.32
N PHE A 134 -41.62 -5.46 9.33
CA PHE A 134 -40.87 -4.82 10.40
C PHE A 134 -39.96 -3.77 9.80
N VAL A 135 -40.24 -2.50 10.06
CA VAL A 135 -39.35 -1.38 9.69
C VAL A 135 -38.49 -1.04 10.90
N THR A 136 -37.17 -0.96 10.73
CA THR A 136 -36.23 -0.82 11.86
C THR A 136 -35.00 -0.01 11.48
N SER A 137 -34.22 0.44 12.47
CA SER A 137 -32.88 1.00 12.27
C SER A 137 -31.79 -0.08 12.16
N GLY A 138 -32.11 -1.35 12.47
CA GLY A 138 -31.16 -2.46 12.48
C GLY A 138 -30.88 -3.05 11.09
N ASN A 139 -29.61 -3.01 10.69
CA ASN A 139 -29.11 -3.62 9.46
C ASN A 139 -28.95 -5.15 9.58
N LEU A 140 -28.87 -5.81 8.43
CA LEU A 140 -28.59 -7.24 8.31
C LEU A 140 -27.09 -7.54 8.56
N THR A 141 -26.63 -7.23 9.77
CA THR A 141 -25.28 -7.47 10.27
C THR A 141 -25.37 -8.04 11.69
N ASN A 142 -24.35 -8.75 12.17
CA ASN A 142 -24.35 -9.26 13.55
C ASN A 142 -24.54 -8.14 14.59
N ALA A 143 -24.02 -6.94 14.31
CA ALA A 143 -24.20 -5.80 15.18
C ALA A 143 -25.65 -5.27 15.16
N GLY A 144 -26.23 -5.07 13.98
CA GLY A 144 -27.62 -4.59 13.86
C GLY A 144 -28.67 -5.58 14.36
N LEU A 145 -28.41 -6.89 14.19
CA LEU A 145 -29.34 -7.93 14.64
C LEU A 145 -29.33 -8.16 16.15
N GLU A 146 -28.21 -7.91 16.85
CA GLU A 146 -28.04 -8.38 18.24
C GLU A 146 -27.33 -7.44 19.22
N LYS A 147 -26.62 -6.40 18.75
CA LYS A 147 -25.69 -5.65 19.62
C LYS A 147 -25.97 -4.16 19.72
N ASN A 148 -26.21 -3.50 18.58
CA ASN A 148 -26.47 -2.07 18.54
C ASN A 148 -27.85 -1.79 19.10
N ILE A 149 -28.04 -0.76 19.91
CA ILE A 149 -29.39 -0.33 20.28
C ILE A 149 -30.12 0.10 19.01
N GLU A 150 -31.22 -0.57 18.69
CA GLU A 150 -32.03 -0.30 17.50
C GLU A 150 -33.46 0.05 17.89
N ILE A 151 -34.20 0.66 16.97
CA ILE A 151 -35.61 0.97 17.12
C ILE A 151 -36.34 0.42 15.90
N GLY A 152 -37.51 -0.17 16.11
CA GLY A 152 -38.35 -0.57 15.00
C GLY A 152 -39.84 -0.55 15.28
N HIS A 153 -40.63 -0.81 14.24
CA HIS A 153 -42.07 -0.88 14.29
C HIS A 153 -42.59 -2.04 13.42
N ILE A 154 -43.41 -2.90 14.01
CA ILE A 154 -44.01 -4.06 13.34
C ILE A 154 -45.46 -3.72 12.95
N VAL A 155 -45.82 -4.09 11.74
CA VAL A 155 -47.16 -3.96 11.15
C VAL A 155 -47.68 -5.32 10.68
N TYR A 156 -48.99 -5.50 10.74
CA TYR A 156 -49.67 -6.76 10.40
C TYR A 156 -50.88 -6.57 9.48
N ASP A 157 -51.31 -5.32 9.27
CA ASP A 157 -52.48 -5.01 8.47
C ASP A 157 -52.21 -5.19 6.97
N ASN A 158 -53.25 -5.57 6.25
CA ASN A 158 -53.21 -5.87 4.81
C ASN A 158 -52.62 -4.73 3.99
N ASP A 159 -53.02 -3.49 4.26
CA ASP A 159 -52.58 -2.31 3.50
C ASP A 159 -51.08 -2.06 3.67
N SER A 160 -50.55 -2.18 4.89
CA SER A 160 -49.11 -2.03 5.13
C SER A 160 -48.27 -3.15 4.52
N LEU A 161 -48.76 -4.40 4.57
CA LEU A 161 -48.09 -5.54 3.93
C LEU A 161 -48.10 -5.43 2.40
N ARG A 162 -49.21 -4.98 1.82
CA ARG A 162 -49.31 -4.65 0.40
C ARG A 162 -48.34 -3.54 0.04
N ASN A 163 -48.35 -2.42 0.76
CA ASN A 163 -47.43 -1.30 0.53
C ASN A 163 -45.96 -1.73 0.61
N PHE A 164 -45.59 -2.56 1.58
CA PHE A 164 -44.24 -3.12 1.67
C PHE A 164 -43.89 -3.91 0.40
N THR A 165 -44.79 -4.79 -0.03
CA THR A 165 -44.61 -5.65 -1.20
C THR A 165 -44.47 -4.82 -2.47
N ASP A 166 -45.36 -3.83 -2.65
CA ASP A 166 -45.34 -2.90 -3.78
C ASP A 166 -44.03 -2.11 -3.84
N ILE A 167 -43.53 -1.61 -2.69
CA ILE A 167 -42.23 -0.92 -2.60
C ILE A 167 -41.08 -1.88 -2.96
N PHE A 168 -41.09 -3.10 -2.43
CA PHE A 168 -40.05 -4.09 -2.68
C PHE A 168 -39.95 -4.39 -4.18
N PHE A 169 -41.07 -4.71 -4.83
CA PHE A 169 -41.07 -5.02 -6.26
C PHE A 169 -40.80 -3.79 -7.11
N TYR A 170 -41.31 -2.61 -6.75
CA TYR A 170 -40.95 -1.35 -7.42
C TYR A 170 -39.43 -1.11 -7.40
N LEU A 171 -38.78 -1.30 -6.26
CA LEU A 171 -37.33 -1.15 -6.14
C LEU A 171 -36.58 -2.20 -6.97
N LYS A 172 -37.00 -3.47 -6.91
CA LYS A 172 -36.44 -4.56 -7.71
C LYS A 172 -36.56 -4.30 -9.21
N GLU A 173 -37.68 -3.79 -9.69
CA GLU A 173 -37.90 -3.58 -11.12
C GLU A 173 -37.20 -2.32 -11.65
N ASN A 174 -37.07 -1.27 -10.84
CA ASN A 174 -36.65 0.05 -11.32
C ASN A 174 -35.24 0.46 -10.88
N TYR A 175 -34.63 -0.23 -9.90
CA TYR A 175 -33.34 0.17 -9.31
C TYR A 175 -32.33 -0.99 -9.19
N THR A 176 -32.67 -2.19 -9.67
CA THR A 176 -31.69 -3.26 -9.83
C THR A 176 -30.68 -2.87 -10.91
N LEU A 177 -29.42 -3.15 -10.64
CA LEU A 177 -28.33 -2.92 -11.59
C LEU A 177 -28.49 -3.80 -12.84
N SER A 178 -28.16 -3.26 -14.01
CA SER A 178 -28.04 -4.07 -15.22
C SER A 178 -26.89 -5.06 -15.10
N GLU A 179 -26.88 -6.13 -15.90
CA GLU A 179 -25.75 -7.08 -15.94
C GLU A 179 -24.42 -6.39 -16.29
N GLU A 180 -24.46 -5.36 -17.14
CA GLU A 180 -23.30 -4.56 -17.51
C GLU A 180 -22.78 -3.74 -16.32
N ASP A 181 -23.66 -3.02 -15.62
CA ASP A 181 -23.28 -2.24 -14.42
C ASP A 181 -22.75 -3.14 -13.30
N LEU A 182 -23.34 -4.33 -13.14
CA LEU A 182 -22.88 -5.35 -12.20
C LEU A 182 -21.45 -5.79 -12.54
N ALA A 183 -21.17 -6.08 -13.81
CA ALA A 183 -19.84 -6.49 -14.27
C ALA A 183 -18.81 -5.37 -14.06
N GLU A 184 -19.14 -4.13 -14.43
CA GLU A 184 -18.24 -2.98 -14.26
C GLU A 184 -17.94 -2.71 -12.77
N GLN A 185 -18.94 -2.83 -11.89
CA GLN A 185 -18.75 -2.60 -10.46
C GLN A 185 -17.97 -3.72 -9.78
N LYS A 186 -18.16 -4.98 -10.20
CA LYS A 186 -17.29 -6.09 -9.79
C LYS A 186 -15.85 -5.83 -10.20
N GLU A 187 -15.61 -5.43 -11.45
CA GLU A 187 -14.27 -5.11 -11.93
C GLU A 187 -13.64 -3.96 -11.14
N PHE A 188 -14.40 -2.91 -10.85
CA PHE A 188 -13.94 -1.79 -10.04
C PHE A 188 -13.54 -2.22 -8.62
N MET A 189 -14.37 -3.00 -7.93
CA MET A 189 -14.09 -3.43 -6.57
C MET A 189 -12.89 -4.38 -6.51
N LEU A 190 -12.73 -5.24 -7.52
CA LEU A 190 -11.53 -6.05 -7.67
C LEU A 190 -10.28 -5.18 -7.85
N ALA A 191 -10.34 -4.19 -8.74
CA ALA A 191 -9.26 -3.23 -8.98
C ALA A 191 -8.90 -2.45 -7.70
N PHE A 192 -9.90 -1.92 -7.01
CA PHE A 192 -9.75 -1.14 -5.79
C PHE A 192 -9.11 -1.97 -4.66
N ASN A 193 -9.62 -3.18 -4.43
CA ASN A 193 -9.08 -4.09 -3.41
C ASN A 193 -7.64 -4.50 -3.72
N LEU A 194 -7.33 -4.78 -4.99
CA LEU A 194 -5.95 -5.08 -5.40
C LEU A 194 -5.02 -3.90 -5.11
N LEU A 195 -5.35 -2.72 -5.63
CA LEU A 195 -4.46 -1.55 -5.57
C LEU A 195 -4.29 -1.03 -4.13
N SER A 196 -5.33 -1.10 -3.29
CA SER A 196 -5.28 -0.67 -1.89
C SER A 196 -4.38 -1.55 -1.00
N ASN A 197 -4.10 -2.79 -1.41
CA ASN A 197 -3.20 -3.71 -0.71
C ASN A 197 -1.70 -3.49 -1.04
N GLY A 198 -1.34 -2.39 -1.68
CA GLY A 198 0.05 -2.05 -1.95
C GLY A 198 0.35 -0.56 -1.92
N SER A 199 1.64 -0.27 -2.00
CA SER A 199 2.23 1.06 -2.01
C SER A 199 2.88 1.32 -3.35
N PHE A 200 2.82 2.58 -3.82
CA PHE A 200 3.42 3.00 -5.08
C PHE A 200 4.78 3.64 -4.83
N TYR A 201 5.77 3.25 -5.63
CA TYR A 201 7.12 3.79 -5.61
C TYR A 201 7.45 4.45 -6.94
N HIS A 202 7.74 5.75 -6.90
CA HIS A 202 8.23 6.48 -8.06
C HIS A 202 9.75 6.36 -8.14
N GLN A 203 10.28 6.08 -9.33
CA GLN A 203 11.71 6.20 -9.60
C GLN A 203 12.00 7.59 -10.13
N TRP A 204 12.86 8.33 -9.45
CA TRP A 204 13.34 9.61 -9.94
C TRP A 204 14.33 9.37 -11.11
N GLN A 205 13.88 9.64 -12.34
CA GLN A 205 14.61 9.30 -13.58
C GLN A 205 15.76 10.24 -13.90
N GLN A 206 15.66 11.50 -13.51
CA GLN A 206 16.81 12.38 -13.56
C GLN A 206 17.65 12.08 -12.33
N GLN A 207 18.98 12.02 -12.51
CA GLN A 207 19.85 12.43 -11.42
C GLN A 207 19.39 13.87 -11.11
N HIS A 208 18.43 14.05 -10.21
CA HIS A 208 18.40 15.22 -9.37
C HIS A 208 19.68 15.07 -8.56
N GLN A 209 20.79 15.43 -9.21
CA GLN A 209 22.06 15.64 -8.58
C GLN A 209 21.67 16.60 -7.50
N ILE A 210 21.69 16.12 -6.26
CA ILE A 210 21.90 17.03 -5.16
C ILE A 210 23.19 17.70 -5.54
N ASP A 211 23.05 18.89 -6.13
CA ASP A 211 24.13 19.56 -6.82
C ASP A 211 25.02 20.15 -5.73
N LEU A 212 25.89 19.29 -5.23
CA LEU A 212 26.98 19.64 -4.34
C LEU A 212 28.16 20.22 -5.11
N LYS A 213 28.01 20.45 -6.41
CA LYS A 213 29.04 21.15 -7.16
C LYS A 213 29.20 22.55 -6.61
N PHE A 214 30.43 22.88 -6.29
CA PHE A 214 30.88 24.23 -6.04
C PHE A 214 30.92 24.97 -7.38
N ARG A 215 30.17 26.08 -7.51
CA ARG A 215 30.04 26.82 -8.78
C ARG A 215 30.48 28.27 -8.65
N LEU A 216 31.26 28.74 -9.62
CA LEU A 216 31.75 30.12 -9.74
C LEU A 216 31.42 30.70 -11.12
N LYS A 217 30.87 31.91 -11.16
CA LYS A 217 30.59 32.62 -12.42
C LYS A 217 31.86 33.23 -13.00
N LEU A 218 32.00 33.16 -14.33
CA LEU A 218 33.11 33.74 -15.08
C LEU A 218 33.05 35.28 -15.13
N SER A 219 34.22 35.93 -15.24
CA SER A 219 34.31 37.38 -15.53
C SER A 219 33.89 37.68 -16.98
N ALA A 220 33.56 38.95 -17.27
CA ALA A 220 33.19 39.36 -18.63
C ALA A 220 34.35 39.18 -19.62
N GLU A 221 35.57 39.51 -19.20
CA GLU A 221 36.82 39.33 -19.94
C GLU A 221 37.08 37.85 -20.24
N GLU A 222 36.88 36.96 -19.27
CA GLU A 222 37.08 35.52 -19.47
C GLU A 222 36.01 34.92 -20.40
N LYS A 223 34.75 35.34 -20.27
CA LYS A 223 33.67 34.98 -21.21
C LYS A 223 34.04 35.38 -22.65
N LYS A 224 34.59 36.58 -22.85
CA LYS A 224 35.07 37.06 -24.15
C LYS A 224 36.30 36.29 -24.64
N ARG A 225 37.29 36.03 -23.78
CA ARG A 225 38.49 35.25 -24.12
C ARG A 225 38.12 33.86 -24.64
N ARG A 226 37.15 33.21 -23.98
CA ARG A 226 36.67 31.86 -24.33
C ARG A 226 35.93 31.79 -25.66
N ARG A 227 35.18 32.83 -26.02
CA ARG A 227 34.60 32.92 -27.37
C ARG A 227 35.66 32.97 -28.47
N ASN A 228 36.90 33.33 -28.13
CA ASN A 228 37.98 33.65 -29.08
C ASN A 228 39.21 32.70 -29.06
N LYS A 229 39.36 31.76 -28.10
CA LYS A 229 40.56 30.87 -27.99
C LYS A 229 40.23 29.44 -27.52
N THR A 230 41.02 28.47 -28.00
CA THR A 230 40.95 27.02 -27.70
C THR A 230 41.77 26.54 -26.48
N ASN A 231 42.72 27.34 -25.97
CA ASN A 231 43.59 26.92 -24.85
C ASN A 231 42.97 27.21 -23.48
N ARG A 232 42.83 26.14 -22.68
CA ARG A 232 42.11 26.07 -21.39
C ARG A 232 43.08 25.72 -20.24
N PRO A 233 43.81 26.68 -19.65
CA PRO A 233 44.68 26.42 -18.50
C PRO A 233 43.91 26.05 -17.22
N GLU A 234 42.57 26.06 -17.22
CA GLU A 234 41.75 25.81 -16.03
C GLU A 234 41.32 24.34 -15.87
N ILE A 235 41.57 23.49 -16.88
CA ILE A 235 41.38 22.02 -16.79
C ILE A 235 42.34 21.41 -15.75
N ASP A 236 43.50 22.02 -15.55
CA ASP A 236 44.54 21.53 -14.64
C ASP A 236 44.15 21.64 -13.14
N LEU A 237 43.10 22.40 -12.80
CA LEU A 237 42.55 22.53 -11.44
C LEU A 237 41.35 21.60 -11.16
N GLY A 238 40.95 20.75 -12.12
CA GLY A 238 39.85 19.79 -11.93
C GLY A 238 38.44 20.41 -11.91
N TYR A 239 38.26 21.58 -12.55
CA TYR A 239 36.95 22.19 -12.74
C TYR A 239 36.30 21.73 -14.05
N ASP A 240 35.07 21.25 -13.95
CA ASP A 240 34.15 21.05 -15.07
C ASP A 240 33.65 22.41 -15.56
N ILE A 241 33.73 22.63 -16.87
CA ILE A 241 33.22 23.84 -17.51
C ILE A 241 31.84 23.54 -18.07
N ASP A 242 30.84 24.23 -17.53
CA ASP A 242 29.50 24.22 -18.09
C ASP A 242 29.40 25.34 -19.15
N GLN A 243 29.28 24.93 -20.42
CA GLN A 243 29.25 25.84 -21.57
C GLN A 243 27.94 26.63 -21.64
N GLU A 244 26.86 26.13 -21.05
CA GLU A 244 25.55 26.79 -21.08
C GLU A 244 25.42 27.84 -19.97
N THR A 245 26.03 27.62 -18.81
CA THR A 245 25.88 28.52 -17.64
C THR A 245 27.00 29.54 -17.47
N GLU A 246 27.99 29.58 -18.38
CA GLU A 246 29.18 30.45 -18.30
C GLU A 246 29.81 30.43 -16.88
N SER A 247 29.97 29.22 -16.33
CA SER A 247 30.45 28.99 -14.97
C SER A 247 31.52 27.89 -14.90
N PHE A 248 32.35 27.96 -13.85
CA PHE A 248 33.19 26.85 -13.41
C PHE A 248 32.47 26.07 -12.34
N SER A 249 32.55 24.74 -12.41
CA SER A 249 32.04 23.86 -11.37
C SER A 249 33.06 22.81 -10.95
N ARG A 250 33.13 22.46 -9.68
CA ARG A 250 33.92 21.34 -9.15
C ARG A 250 33.04 20.57 -8.17
N ASP A 251 33.24 19.27 -8.05
CA ASP A 251 32.52 18.44 -7.06
C ASP A 251 33.51 17.90 -6.02
N PRO A 252 33.78 18.65 -4.93
CA PRO A 252 34.80 18.25 -3.96
C PRO A 252 34.48 16.96 -3.21
N ILE A 253 33.19 16.62 -3.08
CA ILE A 253 32.73 15.49 -2.28
C ILE A 253 32.40 14.28 -3.16
N ASN A 254 31.83 14.52 -4.34
CA ASN A 254 31.28 13.51 -5.22
C ASN A 254 30.38 12.52 -4.47
N ILE A 255 29.19 13.00 -4.12
CA ILE A 255 28.24 12.27 -3.26
C ILE A 255 27.81 10.93 -3.86
N GLU A 256 27.71 10.84 -5.18
CA GLU A 256 27.39 9.59 -5.88
C GLU A 256 28.53 8.58 -5.73
N LEU A 257 29.79 8.98 -5.95
CA LEU A 257 30.95 8.12 -5.68
C LEU A 257 31.05 7.74 -4.21
N PHE A 258 30.70 8.64 -3.29
CA PHE A 258 30.67 8.32 -1.86
C PHE A 258 29.69 7.18 -1.59
N PHE A 259 28.41 7.31 -1.96
CA PHE A 259 27.40 6.28 -1.69
C PHE A 259 27.64 4.99 -2.49
N ASN A 260 28.21 5.06 -3.71
CA ASN A 260 28.54 3.89 -4.51
C ASN A 260 29.66 3.02 -3.91
N LYS A 261 30.43 3.52 -2.93
CA LYS A 261 31.41 2.71 -2.19
C LYS A 261 30.75 1.69 -1.26
N PHE A 262 29.48 1.88 -0.94
CA PHE A 262 28.76 1.08 0.03
C PHE A 262 27.68 0.20 -0.64
N PRO A 263 27.28 -0.91 -0.01
CA PRO A 263 26.22 -1.77 -0.52
C PRO A 263 24.88 -1.05 -0.52
N LYS A 264 24.14 -1.14 -1.63
CA LYS A 264 22.78 -0.61 -1.69
C LYS A 264 21.89 -1.33 -0.67
N PRO A 265 21.07 -0.62 0.13
CA PRO A 265 20.17 -1.25 1.10
C PRO A 265 19.23 -2.25 0.43
N ILE A 266 18.71 -1.87 -0.74
CA ILE A 266 17.83 -2.70 -1.56
C ILE A 266 18.59 -3.18 -2.80
N PRO A 267 18.58 -4.48 -3.12
CA PRO A 267 19.19 -5.00 -4.34
C PRO A 267 18.59 -4.38 -5.61
N ASP A 268 19.41 -4.17 -6.65
CA ASP A 268 18.95 -3.58 -7.92
C ASP A 268 17.83 -4.38 -8.61
N LYS A 269 17.81 -5.70 -8.42
CA LYS A 269 16.80 -6.59 -9.00
C LYS A 269 15.55 -6.77 -8.13
N PHE A 270 15.56 -6.24 -6.91
CA PHE A 270 14.52 -6.50 -5.91
C PHE A 270 13.13 -6.10 -6.43
N LEU A 271 12.99 -4.85 -6.90
CA LEU A 271 11.72 -4.39 -7.47
C LEU A 271 11.36 -5.13 -8.78
N GLY A 272 12.33 -5.67 -9.52
CA GLY A 272 12.04 -6.50 -10.69
C GLY A 272 11.28 -7.79 -10.35
N THR A 273 11.45 -8.30 -9.12
CA THR A 273 10.79 -9.52 -8.63
C THR A 273 9.58 -9.21 -7.76
N TYR A 274 9.68 -8.20 -6.90
CA TYR A 274 8.70 -7.96 -5.83
C TYR A 274 7.76 -6.77 -6.09
N SER A 275 7.73 -6.26 -7.32
CA SER A 275 6.84 -5.17 -7.71
C SER A 275 6.28 -5.38 -9.11
N ILE A 276 5.32 -4.53 -9.46
CA ILE A 276 4.78 -4.43 -10.82
C ILE A 276 4.78 -2.99 -11.32
N ASP A 277 4.97 -2.82 -12.62
CA ASP A 277 4.90 -1.52 -13.27
C ASP A 277 3.45 -1.03 -13.39
N THR A 278 3.22 0.21 -12.99
CA THR A 278 1.94 0.92 -13.09
C THR A 278 2.17 2.33 -13.64
N LEU A 279 1.08 3.05 -13.98
CA LEU A 279 1.17 4.46 -14.40
C LEU A 279 1.70 5.38 -13.30
N LEU A 280 1.57 4.99 -12.03
CA LEU A 280 2.07 5.74 -10.87
C LEU A 280 3.48 5.30 -10.46
N GLY A 281 4.16 4.43 -11.23
CA GLY A 281 5.44 3.83 -10.87
C GLY A 281 5.29 2.37 -10.45
N LYS A 282 6.17 1.88 -9.57
CA LYS A 282 6.16 0.48 -9.13
C LYS A 282 5.13 0.27 -8.01
N TRP A 283 4.12 -0.56 -8.23
CA TRP A 283 3.25 -1.03 -7.15
C TRP A 283 3.91 -2.21 -6.43
N VAL A 284 3.96 -2.13 -5.11
CA VAL A 284 4.60 -3.11 -4.22
C VAL A 284 3.58 -3.52 -3.16
N PRO A 285 3.35 -4.83 -2.92
CA PRO A 285 2.47 -5.29 -1.83
C PRO A 285 2.88 -4.69 -0.47
N ASN A 286 1.90 -4.31 0.35
CA ASN A 286 2.17 -3.55 1.59
C ASN A 286 3.16 -4.27 2.53
N LYS A 287 3.04 -5.58 2.72
CA LYS A 287 3.98 -6.36 3.54
C LYS A 287 5.43 -6.27 3.03
N ILE A 288 5.63 -6.25 1.71
CA ILE A 288 6.97 -6.09 1.13
C ILE A 288 7.43 -4.63 1.26
N SER A 289 6.52 -3.68 1.06
CA SER A 289 6.78 -2.24 1.30
C SER A 289 7.22 -1.97 2.75
N GLU A 290 6.64 -2.65 3.73
CA GLU A 290 7.05 -2.51 5.14
C GLU A 290 8.49 -2.98 5.36
N LEU A 291 8.88 -4.12 4.77
CA LEU A 291 10.25 -4.64 4.84
C LEU A 291 11.26 -3.66 4.21
N ILE A 292 10.88 -3.11 3.07
CA ILE A 292 11.59 -2.09 2.31
C ILE A 292 11.85 -0.83 3.18
N GLU A 293 10.83 -0.33 3.85
CA GLU A 293 10.90 0.89 4.66
C GLU A 293 11.73 0.64 5.91
N ALA A 294 11.54 -0.52 6.56
CA ALA A 294 12.33 -0.93 7.70
C ALA A 294 13.83 -0.99 7.34
N GLU A 295 14.17 -1.61 6.20
CA GLU A 295 15.55 -1.73 5.75
C GLU A 295 16.18 -0.36 5.41
N LEU A 296 15.42 0.50 4.72
CA LEU A 296 15.84 1.87 4.44
C LEU A 296 16.08 2.67 5.71
N ASN A 297 15.14 2.64 6.66
CA ASN A 297 15.22 3.41 7.90
C ASN A 297 16.44 2.96 8.73
N ASN A 298 16.63 1.65 8.87
CA ASN A 298 17.77 1.09 9.57
C ASN A 298 19.07 1.52 8.90
N THR A 299 19.15 1.42 7.58
CA THR A 299 20.36 1.72 6.83
C THR A 299 20.68 3.23 6.81
N THR A 300 19.67 4.07 6.60
CA THR A 300 19.83 5.53 6.44
C THR A 300 20.52 6.18 7.64
N ASN A 301 20.17 5.81 8.86
CA ASN A 301 20.76 6.40 10.06
C ASN A 301 22.28 6.20 10.15
N ILE A 302 22.76 5.03 9.73
CA ILE A 302 24.19 4.71 9.72
C ILE A 302 24.91 5.54 8.66
N TYR A 303 24.32 5.61 7.47
CA TYR A 303 24.90 6.37 6.37
C TYR A 303 24.96 7.87 6.65
N ILE A 304 23.95 8.41 7.35
CA ILE A 304 23.98 9.79 7.85
C ILE A 304 25.19 9.98 8.78
N GLN A 305 25.42 9.05 9.71
CA GLN A 305 26.53 9.15 10.63
C GLN A 305 27.89 9.08 9.91
N ILE A 306 28.09 8.08 9.04
CA ILE A 306 29.34 7.92 8.28
C ILE A 306 29.59 9.15 7.39
N PHE A 307 28.54 9.64 6.71
CA PHE A 307 28.66 10.82 5.87
C PHE A 307 28.99 12.06 6.70
N LYS A 308 28.32 12.27 7.84
CA LYS A 308 28.61 13.39 8.75
C LYS A 308 30.04 13.34 9.29
N GLU A 309 30.53 12.18 9.70
CA GLU A 309 31.91 12.00 10.17
C GLU A 309 32.92 12.30 9.06
N ASN A 310 32.72 11.75 7.86
CA ASN A 310 33.58 12.02 6.70
C ASN A 310 33.62 13.51 6.33
N ILE A 311 32.45 14.16 6.32
CA ILE A 311 32.37 15.60 6.05
C ILE A 311 33.09 16.39 7.16
N THR A 312 32.82 16.09 8.44
CA THR A 312 33.45 16.82 9.57
C THR A 312 34.98 16.70 9.55
N GLN A 313 35.52 15.52 9.24
CA GLN A 313 36.97 15.28 9.19
C GLN A 313 37.65 15.99 8.01
N ASN A 314 36.98 16.11 6.86
CA ASN A 314 37.58 16.62 5.63
C ASN A 314 37.17 18.06 5.30
N MET A 315 36.20 18.65 6.00
CA MET A 315 35.64 19.98 5.68
C MET A 315 36.73 21.06 5.63
N ASP A 316 37.59 21.14 6.64
CA ASP A 316 38.66 22.15 6.68
C ASP A 316 39.60 22.04 5.47
N THR A 317 39.88 20.82 5.01
CA THR A 317 40.69 20.56 3.81
C THR A 317 39.96 21.04 2.56
N TYR A 318 38.68 20.68 2.40
CA TYR A 318 37.86 21.14 1.28
C TYR A 318 37.77 22.66 1.22
N LEU A 319 37.52 23.32 2.35
CA LEU A 319 37.42 24.78 2.42
C LEU A 319 38.77 25.46 2.08
N LYS A 320 39.89 24.90 2.54
CA LYS A 320 41.24 25.41 2.20
C LYS A 320 41.53 25.27 0.71
N GLU A 321 41.22 24.12 0.10
CA GLU A 321 41.38 23.91 -1.34
C GLU A 321 40.51 24.88 -2.15
N LEU A 322 39.21 24.98 -1.85
CA LEU A 322 38.31 25.89 -2.53
C LEU A 322 38.73 27.36 -2.40
N LYS A 323 39.28 27.75 -1.24
CA LYS A 323 39.82 29.10 -1.03
C LYS A 323 41.07 29.35 -1.86
N SER A 324 42.00 28.39 -1.90
CA SER A 324 43.18 28.46 -2.75
C SER A 324 42.80 28.58 -4.23
N ASP A 325 41.79 27.83 -4.68
CA ASP A 325 41.26 27.91 -6.05
C ASP A 325 40.68 29.29 -6.34
N ILE A 326 39.85 29.84 -5.43
CA ILE A 326 39.29 31.18 -5.58
C ILE A 326 40.40 32.24 -5.68
N ASP A 327 41.41 32.18 -4.80
CA ASP A 327 42.51 33.15 -4.80
C ASP A 327 43.30 33.07 -6.12
N TYR A 328 43.56 31.86 -6.62
CA TYR A 328 44.20 31.63 -7.93
C TYR A 328 43.38 32.21 -9.09
N LEU A 329 42.07 31.93 -9.11
CA LEU A 329 41.16 32.34 -10.18
C LEU A 329 40.93 33.86 -10.17
N LYS A 330 40.82 34.45 -8.98
CA LYS A 330 40.69 35.90 -8.77
C LYS A 330 41.94 36.65 -9.21
N ALA A 331 43.14 36.15 -8.87
CA ALA A 331 44.40 36.80 -9.25
C ALA A 331 44.61 36.88 -10.78
N ARG A 332 43.92 36.03 -11.55
CA ARG A 332 43.95 36.00 -13.01
C ARG A 332 42.74 36.64 -13.69
N ASP A 333 41.84 37.25 -12.91
CA ASP A 333 40.61 37.87 -13.40
C ASP A 333 39.71 36.90 -14.19
N ILE A 334 39.72 35.62 -13.79
CA ILE A 334 38.98 34.54 -14.45
C ILE A 334 37.51 34.50 -13.98
N ILE A 335 37.27 34.83 -12.71
CA ILE A 335 35.94 34.83 -12.08
C ILE A 335 35.46 36.25 -11.81
N ASP A 336 34.15 36.47 -11.89
CA ASP A 336 33.56 37.77 -11.55
C ASP A 336 33.51 37.95 -10.03
N TRP A 337 34.50 38.67 -9.47
CA TRP A 337 34.54 38.93 -8.02
C TRP A 337 33.57 40.04 -7.58
N ASN A 338 32.97 40.77 -8.52
CA ASN A 338 31.92 41.75 -8.23
C ASN A 338 30.55 41.08 -8.04
N ASP A 339 30.38 39.84 -8.49
CA ASP A 339 29.19 39.04 -8.24
C ASP A 339 29.13 38.54 -6.78
N GLU A 340 28.00 38.79 -6.13
CA GLU A 340 27.76 38.42 -4.73
C GLU A 340 27.73 36.89 -4.51
N HIS A 341 27.32 36.12 -5.52
CA HIS A 341 27.34 34.66 -5.47
C HIS A 341 28.76 34.15 -5.32
N ASN A 342 29.72 34.69 -6.09
CA ASN A 342 31.12 34.29 -6.02
C ASN A 342 31.75 34.67 -4.68
N ARG A 343 31.49 35.88 -4.16
CA ARG A 343 31.99 36.32 -2.85
C ARG A 343 31.52 35.44 -1.69
N ASN A 344 30.31 34.91 -1.79
CA ASN A 344 29.69 34.06 -0.76
C ASN A 344 29.69 32.57 -1.13
N ALA A 345 30.46 32.15 -2.14
CA ALA A 345 30.38 30.80 -2.69
C ALA A 345 30.78 29.73 -1.65
N ILE A 346 31.87 29.95 -0.91
CA ILE A 346 32.34 29.00 0.11
C ILE A 346 31.32 28.81 1.24
N PRO A 347 30.85 29.87 1.95
CA PRO A 347 29.84 29.70 3.00
C PRO A 347 28.53 29.10 2.49
N LYS A 348 28.10 29.44 1.27
CA LYS A 348 26.89 28.86 0.66
C LYS A 348 27.05 27.37 0.37
N TRP A 349 28.21 26.96 -0.13
CA TRP A 349 28.52 25.56 -0.40
C TRP A 349 28.62 24.76 0.89
N GLU A 350 29.36 25.25 1.88
CA GLU A 350 29.48 24.63 3.22
C GLU A 350 28.09 24.39 3.83
N LYS A 351 27.24 25.41 3.87
CA LYS A 351 25.87 25.30 4.36
C LYS A 351 25.07 24.22 3.62
N ARG A 352 25.20 24.13 2.30
CA ARG A 352 24.50 23.14 1.47
C ARG A 352 24.96 21.72 1.82
N VAL A 353 26.26 21.50 1.98
CA VAL A 353 26.83 20.22 2.40
C VAL A 353 26.31 19.82 3.79
N THR A 354 26.29 20.78 4.74
CA THR A 354 25.79 20.55 6.09
C THR A 354 24.30 20.17 6.13
N GLN A 355 23.48 20.78 5.27
CA GLN A 355 22.04 20.51 5.22
C GLN A 355 21.70 19.08 4.75
N ILE A 356 22.53 18.45 3.92
CA ILE A 356 22.21 17.13 3.35
C ILE A 356 22.17 16.04 4.41
N TYR A 357 23.14 15.99 5.32
CA TYR A 357 23.11 14.98 6.40
C TYR A 357 22.08 15.31 7.50
N GLN A 358 21.40 16.46 7.41
CA GLN A 358 20.27 16.80 8.27
C GLN A 358 18.93 16.35 7.66
N ASP A 359 18.88 16.09 6.34
CA ASP A 359 17.69 15.65 5.62
C ASP A 359 17.69 14.13 5.40
N GLN A 360 17.00 13.42 6.28
CA GLN A 360 16.92 11.96 6.21
C GLN A 360 16.24 11.43 4.94
N ASN A 361 15.22 12.14 4.45
CA ASN A 361 14.46 11.70 3.28
C ASN A 361 15.30 11.85 2.00
N LEU A 362 16.09 12.92 1.94
CA LEU A 362 17.04 13.14 0.86
C LEU A 362 18.12 12.05 0.82
N ILE A 363 18.64 11.61 1.97
CA ILE A 363 19.59 10.49 2.05
C ILE A 363 18.95 9.18 1.62
N LYS A 364 17.71 8.89 2.04
CA LYS A 364 16.97 7.70 1.54
C LYS A 364 16.86 7.72 0.02
N LEU A 365 16.53 8.87 -0.55
CA LEU A 365 16.43 9.04 -1.98
C LEU A 365 17.79 8.83 -2.69
N LEU A 366 18.91 9.26 -2.11
CA LEU A 366 20.23 8.97 -2.67
C LEU A 366 20.59 7.49 -2.64
N LEU A 367 20.24 6.80 -1.55
CA LEU A 367 20.58 5.39 -1.34
C LEU A 367 19.79 4.45 -2.26
N TRP A 368 18.55 4.78 -2.57
CA TRP A 368 17.67 3.90 -3.36
C TRP A 368 17.18 4.50 -4.67
N LYS A 369 17.01 5.82 -4.79
CA LYS A 369 16.45 6.51 -5.99
C LYS A 369 14.95 6.33 -6.19
N TYR A 370 14.28 5.65 -5.26
CA TYR A 370 12.83 5.51 -5.25
C TYR A 370 12.23 6.23 -4.04
N GLU A 371 11.04 6.78 -4.24
CA GLU A 371 10.25 7.42 -3.19
C GLU A 371 8.85 6.83 -3.18
N LYS A 372 8.35 6.55 -1.97
CA LYS A 372 6.97 6.10 -1.79
C LYS A 372 6.03 7.27 -2.02
N ILE A 373 5.11 7.12 -2.96
CA ILE A 373 4.09 8.13 -3.23
C ILE A 373 3.02 8.03 -2.15
N PRO A 374 2.65 9.14 -1.48
CA PRO A 374 1.60 9.16 -0.48
C PRO A 374 0.20 9.12 -1.14
N VAL A 375 -0.05 8.15 -2.02
CA VAL A 375 -1.38 7.91 -2.56
C VAL A 375 -2.14 7.01 -1.59
N VAL A 376 -3.24 7.51 -1.06
CA VAL A 376 -4.25 6.68 -0.42
C VAL A 376 -5.24 6.30 -1.51
N ILE A 377 -5.29 5.04 -1.94
CA ILE A 377 -6.26 4.60 -2.96
C ILE A 377 -7.70 4.96 -2.56
N ASN A 378 -8.01 4.94 -1.25
CA ASN A 378 -9.31 5.35 -0.71
C ASN A 378 -9.65 6.83 -0.91
N SER A 379 -8.67 7.70 -1.24
CA SER A 379 -8.90 9.12 -1.54
C SER A 379 -9.01 9.40 -3.04
N ILE A 380 -8.90 8.39 -3.91
CA ILE A 380 -9.14 8.54 -5.35
C ILE A 380 -10.64 8.45 -5.60
N GLU A 381 -11.29 9.59 -5.79
CA GLU A 381 -12.72 9.66 -6.13
C GLU A 381 -13.01 9.22 -7.58
N GLU A 382 -12.02 9.32 -8.47
CA GLU A 382 -12.16 8.95 -9.88
C GLU A 382 -12.08 7.44 -10.11
N ARG A 383 -13.25 6.80 -10.20
CA ARG A 383 -13.43 5.39 -10.59
C ARG A 383 -12.66 5.01 -11.85
N THR A 384 -12.69 5.88 -12.85
CA THR A 384 -12.02 5.70 -14.15
C THR A 384 -10.50 5.56 -14.01
N LEU A 385 -9.86 6.27 -13.08
CA LEU A 385 -8.43 6.14 -12.84
C LEU A 385 -8.07 4.76 -12.28
N ILE A 386 -8.84 4.28 -11.29
CA ILE A 386 -8.65 2.95 -10.70
C ILE A 386 -8.81 1.84 -11.75
N LEU A 387 -9.87 1.92 -12.56
CA LEU A 387 -10.09 0.98 -13.66
C LEU A 387 -8.98 1.07 -14.71
N THR A 388 -8.51 2.27 -15.06
CA THR A 388 -7.41 2.46 -16.02
C THR A 388 -6.11 1.85 -15.50
N LEU A 389 -5.76 2.07 -14.23
CA LEU A 389 -4.59 1.47 -13.59
C LEU A 389 -4.67 -0.06 -13.64
N TYR A 390 -5.84 -0.60 -13.33
CA TYR A 390 -6.07 -2.04 -13.33
C TYR A 390 -6.05 -2.67 -14.72
N GLN A 391 -6.67 -2.04 -15.72
CA GLN A 391 -6.61 -2.49 -17.11
C GLN A 391 -5.18 -2.47 -17.64
N ARG A 392 -4.38 -1.45 -17.26
CA ARG A 392 -2.96 -1.41 -17.60
C ARG A 392 -2.19 -2.56 -16.95
N LEU A 393 -2.50 -2.91 -15.70
CA LEU A 393 -1.94 -4.11 -15.07
C LEU A 393 -2.29 -5.37 -15.83
N LYS A 394 -3.56 -5.58 -16.18
CA LYS A 394 -4.00 -6.73 -17.01
C LYS A 394 -3.24 -6.79 -18.34
N ASN A 395 -3.12 -5.66 -19.04
CA ASN A 395 -2.45 -5.59 -20.33
C ASN A 395 -0.95 -5.90 -20.22
N LEU A 396 -0.28 -5.40 -19.17
CA LEU A 396 1.15 -5.63 -18.96
C LEU A 396 1.43 -7.04 -18.43
N TYR A 397 0.57 -7.61 -17.60
CA TYR A 397 0.78 -8.88 -16.89
C TYR A 397 -0.11 -10.01 -17.43
N ASN A 398 -0.22 -10.08 -18.76
CA ASN A 398 -0.92 -11.15 -19.46
C ASN A 398 -0.26 -12.53 -19.20
N PRO A 399 -1.04 -13.61 -18.92
CA PRO A 399 -0.54 -14.96 -18.65
C PRO A 399 0.37 -15.56 -19.74
N SER A 400 0.27 -15.07 -20.98
CA SER A 400 1.09 -15.52 -22.10
C SER A 400 2.59 -15.19 -21.96
N ILE A 401 2.95 -14.27 -21.05
CA ILE A 401 4.34 -13.86 -20.83
C ILE A 401 4.85 -14.53 -19.55
N LYS A 402 5.97 -15.26 -19.63
CA LYS A 402 6.63 -15.80 -18.43
C LYS A 402 7.11 -14.66 -17.53
N ARG A 403 6.58 -14.60 -16.32
CA ARG A 403 6.93 -13.62 -15.28
C ARG A 403 7.52 -14.35 -14.05
N ASN A 404 8.19 -13.57 -13.21
CA ASN A 404 8.69 -14.02 -11.91
C ASN A 404 8.06 -13.18 -10.79
N GLY A 405 8.11 -13.70 -9.57
CA GLY A 405 7.69 -12.98 -8.37
C GLY A 405 6.25 -12.48 -8.41
N VAL A 406 6.02 -11.22 -8.02
CA VAL A 406 4.66 -10.64 -7.89
C VAL A 406 3.93 -10.64 -9.24
N GLY A 407 4.65 -10.34 -10.31
CA GLY A 407 4.08 -10.36 -11.67
C GLY A 407 3.58 -11.74 -12.08
N LYS A 408 4.22 -12.83 -11.61
CA LYS A 408 3.77 -14.22 -11.86
C LYS A 408 2.47 -14.52 -11.11
N ILE A 409 2.41 -14.15 -9.83
CA ILE A 409 1.24 -14.35 -8.98
C ILE A 409 0.02 -13.66 -9.62
N LEU A 410 0.18 -12.43 -10.11
CA LEU A 410 -0.91 -11.70 -10.75
C LEU A 410 -1.30 -12.24 -12.13
N SER A 411 -0.37 -12.81 -12.88
CA SER A 411 -0.68 -13.38 -14.20
C SER A 411 -1.32 -14.78 -14.13
N GLU A 412 -1.04 -15.54 -13.08
CA GLU A 412 -1.51 -16.94 -12.94
C GLU A 412 -2.80 -17.10 -12.12
N ASN A 413 -3.22 -16.07 -11.37
CA ASN A 413 -4.44 -16.11 -10.58
C ASN A 413 -5.53 -15.27 -11.24
N GLU A 414 -6.53 -15.94 -11.82
CA GLU A 414 -7.73 -15.29 -12.34
C GLU A 414 -8.56 -14.62 -11.22
N HIS A 415 -9.35 -13.65 -11.64
CA HIS A 415 -9.83 -12.51 -10.87
C HIS A 415 -10.70 -12.80 -9.64
N ASP A 416 -11.32 -13.97 -9.54
CA ASP A 416 -12.41 -14.22 -8.59
C ASP A 416 -11.96 -14.52 -7.15
N ASN A 417 -10.65 -14.53 -6.88
CA ASN A 417 -10.17 -15.00 -5.59
C ASN A 417 -8.97 -14.23 -5.03
N LEU A 418 -8.62 -13.09 -5.61
CA LEU A 418 -7.45 -12.28 -5.19
C LEU A 418 -7.42 -12.04 -3.67
N ASN A 419 -8.54 -11.67 -3.02
CA ASN A 419 -8.57 -11.38 -1.58
C ASN A 419 -8.29 -12.58 -0.67
N LYS A 420 -8.82 -13.77 -0.97
CA LYS A 420 -8.53 -15.00 -0.19
C LYS A 420 -7.09 -15.47 -0.42
N TYR A 421 -6.55 -15.19 -1.60
CA TYR A 421 -5.24 -15.67 -2.07
C TYR A 421 -4.11 -14.69 -1.72
N PHE A 422 -4.46 -13.42 -1.43
CA PHE A 422 -3.53 -12.38 -1.00
C PHE A 422 -2.76 -12.76 0.26
N ASN A 423 -3.35 -13.53 1.17
CA ASN A 423 -2.67 -13.90 2.43
C ASN A 423 -1.76 -15.13 2.30
N GLU A 424 -2.14 -16.14 1.52
CA GLU A 424 -1.36 -17.38 1.42
C GLU A 424 -0.25 -17.29 0.37
N PHE A 425 -0.54 -16.80 -0.84
CA PHE A 425 0.46 -16.74 -1.93
C PHE A 425 1.51 -15.65 -1.70
N PHE A 426 1.12 -14.51 -1.11
CA PHE A 426 2.12 -13.50 -0.78
C PHE A 426 2.94 -13.88 0.46
N LYS A 427 2.57 -14.89 1.24
CA LYS A 427 3.40 -15.31 2.37
C LYS A 427 4.75 -15.85 1.89
N GLU A 428 4.74 -16.72 0.89
CA GLU A 428 5.98 -17.27 0.33
C GLU A 428 6.85 -16.18 -0.30
N ILE A 429 6.23 -15.25 -1.05
CA ILE A 429 6.98 -14.19 -1.71
C ILE A 429 7.51 -13.14 -0.73
N VAL A 430 6.77 -12.84 0.34
CA VAL A 430 7.22 -11.97 1.44
C VAL A 430 8.39 -12.61 2.17
N ASN A 431 8.35 -13.91 2.46
CA ASN A 431 9.47 -14.61 3.09
C ASN A 431 10.72 -14.57 2.20
N LYS A 432 10.58 -14.80 0.88
CA LYS A 432 11.69 -14.67 -0.08
C LYS A 432 12.25 -13.25 -0.13
N ALA A 433 11.36 -12.24 -0.12
CA ALA A 433 11.77 -10.84 -0.07
C ALA A 433 12.56 -10.54 1.21
N GLU A 434 12.10 -11.02 2.37
CA GLU A 434 12.78 -10.86 3.65
C GLU A 434 14.16 -11.55 3.66
N GLU A 435 14.24 -12.79 3.17
CA GLU A 435 15.51 -13.52 3.02
C GLU A 435 16.47 -12.81 2.07
N GLU A 436 15.99 -12.28 0.94
CA GLU A 436 16.81 -11.56 -0.03
C GLU A 436 17.37 -10.27 0.58
N LEU A 437 16.58 -9.51 1.34
CA LEU A 437 17.05 -8.32 2.07
C LEU A 437 18.06 -8.69 3.17
N LYS A 438 17.81 -9.77 3.93
CA LYS A 438 18.77 -10.28 4.93
C LYS A 438 20.09 -10.71 4.29
N ASN A 439 20.03 -11.44 3.18
CA ASN A 439 21.20 -11.92 2.46
C ASN A 439 21.95 -10.80 1.76
N ASN A 440 21.28 -9.74 1.31
CA ASN A 440 21.94 -8.58 0.70
C ASN A 440 22.99 -7.96 1.64
N LYS A 441 22.76 -7.99 2.96
CA LYS A 441 23.68 -7.52 4.01
C LYS A 441 24.99 -8.32 4.12
N LEU A 442 24.96 -9.59 3.68
CA LEU A 442 26.05 -10.55 3.85
C LEU A 442 26.70 -10.97 2.52
N SER A 443 25.95 -10.94 1.42
CA SER A 443 26.37 -11.43 0.10
C SER A 443 27.60 -10.70 -0.47
N ASP A 444 27.80 -9.43 -0.11
CA ASP A 444 29.00 -8.68 -0.47
C ASP A 444 30.26 -9.18 0.26
N LEU A 445 30.16 -9.80 1.43
CA LEU A 445 31.31 -10.37 2.14
C LEU A 445 31.93 -11.55 1.39
N TYR A 446 31.11 -12.31 0.67
CA TYR A 446 31.49 -13.59 0.07
C TYR A 446 32.03 -13.47 -1.37
N LYS A 447 32.07 -12.27 -1.96
CA LYS A 447 32.64 -12.08 -3.30
C LYS A 447 34.16 -12.33 -3.27
N PRO A 448 34.73 -13.12 -4.23
CA PRO A 448 36.14 -13.50 -4.24
C PRO A 448 37.12 -12.32 -4.11
N ASP A 449 36.76 -11.18 -4.70
CA ASP A 449 37.57 -9.95 -4.73
C ASP A 449 37.58 -9.16 -3.41
N ASN A 450 36.88 -9.64 -2.39
CA ASN A 450 36.73 -8.97 -1.09
C ASN A 450 37.55 -9.62 0.04
N LYS A 451 38.33 -10.66 -0.27
CA LYS A 451 39.36 -11.19 0.66
C LYS A 451 40.32 -10.04 1.02
N ARG A 452 40.42 -9.69 2.31
CA ARG A 452 41.30 -8.66 2.91
C ARG A 452 40.82 -7.20 2.90
N LYS A 453 39.55 -6.90 2.60
CA LYS A 453 38.99 -5.54 2.74
C LYS A 453 38.54 -5.26 4.18
N ASN A 454 38.54 -3.97 4.57
CA ASN A 454 37.98 -3.52 5.84
C ASN A 454 36.46 -3.35 5.71
N PHE A 455 35.72 -3.71 6.74
CA PHE A 455 34.26 -3.58 6.75
C PHE A 455 33.85 -2.73 7.93
N CYS A 456 32.90 -1.81 7.71
CA CYS A 456 32.15 -1.23 8.81
C CYS A 456 30.97 -2.16 9.07
N ALA A 457 30.72 -2.52 10.32
CA ALA A 457 29.50 -3.27 10.64
C ALA A 457 28.74 -2.63 11.79
N ILE A 458 27.43 -2.80 11.76
CA ILE A 458 26.62 -2.73 12.97
C ILE A 458 26.66 -4.11 13.60
N VAL A 459 27.10 -4.15 14.84
CA VAL A 459 27.00 -5.34 15.67
C VAL A 459 25.77 -5.16 16.54
N ASN A 460 24.85 -6.14 16.53
CA ASN A 460 23.67 -6.13 17.38
C ASN A 460 23.75 -7.27 18.43
N PRO A 461 24.57 -7.15 19.48
CA PRO A 461 24.57 -8.12 20.56
C PRO A 461 23.39 -7.82 21.50
N GLY A 462 22.40 -8.73 21.57
CA GLY A 462 21.32 -8.65 22.56
C GLY A 462 20.39 -7.45 22.43
N ASN A 463 19.99 -7.07 21.21
CA ASN A 463 19.12 -5.93 20.88
C ASN A 463 19.71 -4.54 21.17
N GLN A 464 21.02 -4.41 21.36
CA GLN A 464 21.69 -3.12 21.43
C GLN A 464 22.39 -2.82 20.10
N ILE A 465 21.99 -1.73 19.43
CA ILE A 465 22.71 -1.20 18.27
C ILE A 465 24.03 -0.62 18.78
N VAL A 466 25.15 -1.30 18.49
CA VAL A 466 26.47 -0.73 18.72
C VAL A 466 26.88 0.02 17.45
N THR A 467 27.07 1.34 17.58
CA THR A 467 27.49 2.25 16.51
C THR A 467 28.73 1.77 15.77
N GLY A 468 28.78 2.05 14.46
CA GLY A 468 29.67 1.48 13.45
C GLY A 468 31.09 1.18 13.93
N VAL A 469 31.44 -0.11 13.92
CA VAL A 469 32.77 -0.59 14.29
C VAL A 469 33.55 -0.90 13.01
N PHE A 470 34.80 -0.44 12.93
CA PHE A 470 35.74 -0.87 11.90
C PHE A 470 36.21 -2.29 12.22
N ILE A 471 35.74 -3.27 11.45
CA ILE A 471 36.08 -4.67 11.61
C ILE A 471 37.12 -5.07 10.56
N ARG A 472 38.27 -5.56 11.02
CA ARG A 472 39.22 -6.29 10.19
C ARG A 472 38.82 -7.76 10.17
N LEU A 473 38.17 -8.22 9.10
CA LEU A 473 37.67 -9.59 9.04
C LEU A 473 38.83 -10.59 8.83
N ILE A 474 39.02 -11.48 9.80
CA ILE A 474 39.60 -12.81 9.57
C ILE A 474 38.40 -13.75 9.47
N PHE A 475 38.08 -14.18 8.25
CA PHE A 475 36.91 -15.01 8.00
C PHE A 475 37.15 -16.46 8.44
N TYR A 476 36.27 -16.97 9.32
CA TYR A 476 36.16 -18.38 9.64
C TYR A 476 34.81 -18.91 9.10
N PRO A 477 34.83 -19.75 8.05
CA PRO A 477 33.63 -20.20 7.32
C PRO A 477 32.49 -20.72 8.20
N ASP A 478 32.83 -21.33 9.33
CA ASP A 478 31.88 -22.10 10.15
C ASP A 478 31.65 -21.49 11.54
N ARG A 479 32.22 -20.31 11.82
CA ARG A 479 32.22 -19.74 13.19
C ARG A 479 31.77 -18.29 13.25
N GLY A 480 31.90 -17.47 12.22
CA GLY A 480 31.59 -16.03 12.32
C GLY A 480 32.85 -15.18 12.38
N PHE A 481 32.79 -13.99 12.99
CA PHE A 481 33.83 -12.98 12.87
C PHE A 481 34.34 -12.48 14.22
N THR A 482 35.63 -12.13 14.27
CA THR A 482 36.19 -11.38 15.40
C THR A 482 36.35 -9.90 15.03
N TYR A 483 36.09 -9.02 15.99
CA TYR A 483 36.20 -7.57 15.83
C TYR A 483 36.88 -6.92 17.04
N LYS A 484 37.46 -5.73 16.83
CA LYS A 484 37.99 -4.85 17.88
C LYS A 484 37.29 -3.50 17.77
N THR A 485 37.00 -2.84 18.88
CA THR A 485 36.45 -1.49 18.85
C THR A 485 37.57 -0.48 19.10
N SER A 486 37.34 0.79 18.74
CA SER A 486 38.25 1.89 19.13
C SER A 486 38.39 2.02 20.64
N GLU A 487 37.37 1.60 21.39
CA GLU A 487 37.29 1.68 22.85
C GLU A 487 37.88 0.44 23.56
N ASN A 488 38.03 -0.69 22.86
CA ASN A 488 38.56 -1.92 23.44
C ASN A 488 39.37 -2.71 22.40
N SER A 489 40.64 -2.93 22.71
CA SER A 489 41.60 -3.69 21.89
C SER A 489 41.41 -5.21 21.93
N GLU A 490 40.57 -5.72 22.84
CA GLU A 490 40.24 -7.14 22.92
C GLU A 490 39.38 -7.58 21.73
N GLU A 491 39.70 -8.77 21.19
CA GLU A 491 38.91 -9.38 20.13
C GLU A 491 37.60 -9.91 20.71
N LYS A 492 36.49 -9.38 20.20
CA LYS A 492 35.14 -9.85 20.48
C LYS A 492 34.65 -10.68 19.30
N PHE A 493 33.95 -11.76 19.61
CA PHE A 493 33.34 -12.61 18.60
C PHE A 493 31.90 -12.18 18.30
N CYS A 494 31.50 -12.23 17.04
CA CYS A 494 30.16 -11.90 16.58
C CYS A 494 29.63 -13.00 15.62
N PRO A 495 28.47 -13.62 15.94
CA PRO A 495 27.75 -14.50 15.02
C PRO A 495 27.32 -13.78 13.75
N ILE A 496 27.30 -14.50 12.62
CA ILE A 496 26.96 -13.95 11.29
C ILE A 496 25.54 -13.36 11.26
N GLU A 497 24.58 -13.99 11.93
CA GLU A 497 23.20 -13.50 12.00
C GLU A 497 23.05 -12.12 12.67
N ASN A 498 24.04 -11.67 13.43
CA ASN A 498 24.02 -10.40 14.17
C ASN A 498 24.78 -9.27 13.46
N LEU A 499 25.24 -9.51 12.23
CA LEU A 499 26.06 -8.58 11.45
C LEU A 499 25.25 -7.91 10.34
N VAL A 500 25.25 -6.58 10.36
CA VAL A 500 24.93 -5.77 9.18
C VAL A 500 26.24 -5.20 8.67
N THR A 501 26.72 -5.64 7.51
CA THR A 501 28.04 -5.23 7.01
C THR A 501 27.96 -4.21 5.89
N PHE A 502 28.89 -3.27 5.92
CA PHE A 502 29.13 -2.23 4.92
C PHE A 502 30.59 -2.35 4.49
N LYS A 503 30.80 -2.37 3.18
CA LYS A 503 32.14 -2.36 2.60
C LYS A 503 32.71 -0.95 2.67
N ILE A 504 33.91 -0.78 3.23
CA ILE A 504 34.73 0.42 3.00
C ILE A 504 35.93 -0.02 2.18
N ILE A 505 36.00 0.45 0.94
CA ILE A 505 37.19 0.26 0.10
C ILE A 505 38.16 1.38 0.47
N ASN A 506 39.32 1.03 1.02
CA ASN A 506 40.41 1.98 1.26
C ASN A 506 40.67 2.74 -0.06
N SER A 507 40.64 4.06 0.02
CA SER A 507 41.11 4.99 -1.02
C SER A 507 42.58 4.79 -1.31
#